data_AF-A0AA35PT79-F1
#
_entry.id   AF-A0AA35PT79-F1
#
_cell.length_a   1.000
_cell.length_b   1.000
_cell.length_c   1.000
_cell.angle_alpha   90.00
_cell.angle_beta   90.00
_cell.angle_gamma   90.00
#
_symmetry.space_group_name_H-M   'P 1'
#
loop_
_entity.id
_entity.type
_entity.pdbx_description
1 polymer ?
#
loop_
_entity_poly.entity_id
_entity_poly.type
_entity_poly.pdbx_seq_one_letter_code
_entity_poly.pdbx_strand_id
1 'polypeptide(L)'
;MKTCYIASSYASCSVDEIAAAAPAALRWFQLYIHRDRTVSEQLVRRAEAAGFRALVLTADVPYTGKRRDDIRNNFRFLSAVKPKNFEGAFEGKDCSEYGVPAGSIDPSVTWNDISWLRRVTRLPLIIKGILTKEDAELAMSRGVQGIIVSNHGGRQLDGAPASIDALVEIVATVENKIDVYLDGGIRTGSDVLKALALGAKCVFIGRPAIWGLAYKGEEGLRKVLEILKEEFRLSMALAGKSSPFSHPFSNTLPCGALPQPPLISPLLGHPLGSYCCCPWSLSCPLCPKERCLLTLSHRGLGLVCPFPTARAGGLAGWAPLPACFLTPRSLQLLATSTP
;
A
#
# COMPACT_ATOMS: atom_id res chain seq x y z
N MET A 1 -17.22 -7.03 -11.68
CA MET A 1 -16.61 -6.30 -10.54
C MET A 1 -16.71 -4.81 -10.84
N LYS A 2 -17.16 -3.95 -9.91
CA LYS A 2 -17.03 -2.49 -10.09
C LYS A 2 -15.58 -2.12 -9.78
N THR A 3 -14.83 -1.68 -10.79
CA THR A 3 -13.42 -1.29 -10.68
C THR A 3 -13.23 0.11 -11.28
N CYS A 4 -12.15 0.80 -10.91
CA CYS A 4 -11.78 2.09 -11.46
C CYS A 4 -10.59 1.93 -12.42
N TYR A 5 -10.68 2.51 -13.62
CA TYR A 5 -9.55 2.64 -14.54
C TYR A 5 -8.96 4.05 -14.44
N ILE A 6 -7.65 4.15 -14.16
CA ILE A 6 -6.92 5.42 -14.24
C ILE A 6 -6.24 5.51 -15.61
N ALA A 7 -6.73 6.39 -16.48
CA ALA A 7 -6.09 6.68 -17.76
C ALA A 7 -4.91 7.64 -17.54
N SER A 8 -3.73 7.35 -18.10
CA SER A 8 -2.59 8.27 -18.04
C SER A 8 -2.67 9.36 -19.11
N SER A 9 -2.14 10.55 -18.80
CA SER A 9 -1.82 11.56 -19.82
C SER A 9 -1.02 10.97 -21.00
N TYR A 10 -0.11 10.02 -20.74
CA TYR A 10 0.73 9.38 -21.76
C TYR A 10 0.10 8.12 -22.39
N ALA A 11 -1.22 7.94 -22.32
CA ALA A 11 -1.90 6.79 -22.92
C ALA A 11 -1.79 6.76 -24.46
N SER A 12 -1.62 5.56 -25.02
CA SER A 12 -1.63 5.29 -26.47
C SER A 12 -3.03 5.27 -27.10
N CYS A 13 -4.05 5.54 -26.29
CA CYS A 13 -5.41 5.84 -26.70
C CYS A 13 -5.76 7.21 -26.11
N SER A 14 -6.46 8.05 -26.87
CA SER A 14 -6.94 9.34 -26.38
C SER A 14 -7.97 9.17 -25.26
N VAL A 15 -8.13 10.20 -24.44
CA VAL A 15 -9.25 10.37 -23.50
C VAL A 15 -10.59 10.01 -24.15
N ASP A 16 -10.79 10.43 -25.40
CA ASP A 16 -12.03 10.29 -26.15
C ASP A 16 -12.26 8.85 -26.69
N GLU A 17 -11.20 8.16 -27.13
CA GLU A 17 -11.28 6.72 -27.46
C GLU A 17 -11.55 5.88 -26.19
N ILE A 18 -10.92 6.22 -25.07
CA ILE A 18 -11.17 5.60 -23.76
C ILE A 18 -12.59 5.93 -23.27
N ALA A 19 -13.14 7.09 -23.64
CA ALA A 19 -14.52 7.48 -23.38
C ALA A 19 -15.51 6.57 -24.13
N ALA A 20 -15.29 6.39 -25.43
CA ALA A 20 -16.16 5.62 -26.33
C ALA A 20 -16.08 4.11 -26.11
N ALA A 21 -14.91 3.55 -25.78
CA ALA A 21 -14.72 2.10 -25.63
C ALA A 21 -15.45 1.49 -24.42
N ALA A 22 -15.75 2.28 -23.38
CA ALA A 22 -16.33 1.78 -22.13
C ALA A 22 -17.21 2.83 -21.41
N PRO A 23 -18.28 3.37 -22.04
CA PRO A 23 -18.97 4.58 -21.59
C PRO A 23 -19.55 4.51 -20.16
N ALA A 24 -19.90 3.32 -19.67
CA ALA A 24 -20.41 3.11 -18.31
C ALA A 24 -19.31 2.82 -17.25
N ALA A 25 -18.03 2.79 -17.64
CA ALA A 25 -16.93 2.46 -16.71
C ALA A 25 -16.56 3.65 -15.82
N LEU A 26 -16.26 3.36 -14.54
CA LEU A 26 -15.66 4.32 -13.63
C LEU A 26 -14.22 4.59 -14.08
N ARG A 27 -13.96 5.82 -14.50
CA ARG A 27 -12.67 6.26 -15.05
C ARG A 27 -12.19 7.52 -14.35
N TRP A 28 -10.92 7.57 -13.98
CA TRP A 28 -10.22 8.76 -13.49
C TRP A 28 -9.08 9.10 -14.44
N PHE A 29 -8.72 10.39 -14.56
CA PHE A 29 -7.67 10.83 -15.47
C PHE A 29 -6.44 11.24 -14.67
N GLN A 30 -5.28 10.67 -15.00
CA GLN A 30 -4.01 11.02 -14.37
C GLN A 30 -3.30 12.12 -15.17
N LEU A 31 -3.06 13.23 -14.49
CA LEU A 31 -2.44 14.43 -15.03
C LEU A 31 -0.95 14.52 -14.67
N TYR A 32 -0.14 14.95 -15.63
CA TYR A 32 1.09 15.68 -15.38
C TYR A 32 0.89 17.15 -15.73
N ILE A 33 1.49 18.04 -14.94
CA ILE A 33 1.48 19.48 -15.22
C ILE A 33 2.65 19.79 -16.16
N HIS A 34 2.34 20.35 -17.31
CA HIS A 34 3.34 20.71 -18.33
C HIS A 34 3.72 22.19 -18.18
N ARG A 35 4.92 22.54 -18.67
CA ARG A 35 5.42 23.92 -18.67
C ARG A 35 4.47 24.86 -19.41
N ASP A 36 3.98 24.42 -20.57
CA ASP A 36 2.81 25.00 -21.19
C ASP A 36 1.55 24.51 -20.45
N ARG A 37 1.02 25.35 -19.54
CA ARG A 37 -0.20 25.07 -18.79
C ARG A 37 -1.41 24.84 -19.70
N THR A 38 -1.42 25.40 -20.92
CA THR A 38 -2.51 25.25 -21.90
C THR A 38 -2.74 23.79 -22.27
N VAL A 39 -1.65 23.02 -22.44
CA VAL A 39 -1.72 21.58 -22.74
C VAL A 39 -2.41 20.84 -21.58
N SER A 40 -2.02 21.12 -20.34
CA SER A 40 -2.66 20.52 -19.16
C SER A 40 -4.12 20.98 -19.00
N GLU A 41 -4.48 22.24 -19.29
CA GLU A 41 -5.89 22.67 -19.26
C GLU A 41 -6.75 21.96 -20.31
N GLN A 42 -6.25 21.81 -21.53
CA GLN A 42 -6.97 21.11 -22.60
C GLN A 42 -7.22 19.64 -22.25
N LEU A 43 -6.22 18.95 -21.68
CA LEU A 43 -6.36 17.56 -21.22
C LEU A 43 -7.40 17.43 -20.10
N VAL A 44 -7.37 18.34 -19.11
CA VAL A 44 -8.31 18.35 -18.00
C VAL A 44 -9.75 18.58 -18.49
N ARG A 45 -9.95 19.58 -19.37
CA ARG A 45 -11.27 19.90 -19.94
C ARG A 45 -11.81 18.75 -20.80
N ARG A 46 -10.95 18.09 -21.61
CA ARG A 46 -11.33 16.88 -22.37
C ARG A 46 -11.74 15.73 -21.44
N ALA A 47 -10.99 15.47 -20.36
CA ALA A 47 -11.32 14.41 -19.41
C ALA A 47 -12.67 14.67 -18.70
N GLU A 48 -12.93 15.90 -18.28
CA GLU A 48 -14.20 16.28 -17.65
C GLU A 48 -15.39 16.16 -18.63
N ALA A 49 -15.22 16.64 -19.88
CA ALA A 49 -16.22 16.49 -20.94
C ALA A 49 -16.48 15.01 -21.32
N ALA A 50 -15.44 14.18 -21.31
CA ALA A 50 -15.50 12.73 -21.55
C ALA A 50 -16.09 11.91 -20.37
N GLY A 51 -16.58 12.57 -19.31
CA GLY A 51 -17.26 11.92 -18.19
C GLY A 51 -16.34 11.19 -17.21
N PHE A 52 -15.04 11.52 -17.19
CA PHE A 52 -14.13 11.05 -16.13
C PHE A 52 -14.57 11.62 -14.77
N ARG A 53 -14.30 10.89 -13.68
CA ARG A 53 -14.95 11.12 -12.38
C ARG A 53 -14.05 11.65 -11.26
N ALA A 54 -12.74 11.75 -11.52
CA ALA A 54 -11.74 12.41 -10.67
C ALA A 54 -10.49 12.71 -11.50
N LEU A 55 -9.69 13.67 -11.03
CA LEU A 55 -8.39 14.03 -11.57
C LEU A 55 -7.29 13.60 -10.60
N VAL A 56 -6.39 12.73 -11.06
CA VAL A 56 -5.25 12.20 -10.29
C VAL A 56 -4.01 13.00 -10.66
N LEU A 57 -3.63 13.99 -9.85
CA LEU A 57 -2.39 14.74 -10.05
C LEU A 57 -1.20 13.89 -9.59
N THR A 58 -0.27 13.58 -10.48
CA THR A 58 0.99 12.92 -10.13
C THR A 58 2.03 13.96 -9.71
N ALA A 59 2.45 13.92 -8.44
CA ALA A 59 3.45 14.83 -7.87
C ALA A 59 4.88 14.25 -7.85
N ASP A 60 5.03 12.92 -7.96
CA ASP A 60 6.33 12.22 -7.83
C ASP A 60 7.25 12.28 -9.09
N VAL A 61 6.95 13.15 -10.06
CA VAL A 61 7.72 13.29 -11.33
C VAL A 61 7.96 14.76 -11.73
N PRO A 62 8.75 15.55 -10.97
CA PRO A 62 9.33 16.80 -11.48
C PRO A 62 10.40 16.52 -12.56
N TYR A 63 11.06 15.36 -12.47
CA TYR A 63 12.00 14.81 -13.45
C TYR A 63 11.84 13.28 -13.55
N THR A 64 12.23 12.69 -14.66
CA THR A 64 12.24 11.23 -14.86
C THR A 64 13.29 10.55 -13.98
N GLY A 65 12.89 9.53 -13.20
CA GLY A 65 13.83 8.72 -12.41
C GLY A 65 14.82 7.90 -13.25
N LYS A 66 16.02 7.65 -12.71
CA LYS A 66 17.17 7.07 -13.44
C LYS A 66 17.03 5.55 -13.70
N ARG A 67 16.15 5.20 -14.65
CA ARG A 67 15.85 3.83 -15.08
C ARG A 67 17.03 3.26 -15.88
N ARG A 68 17.90 2.49 -15.20
CA ARG A 68 19.17 2.00 -15.73
C ARG A 68 19.01 1.20 -17.04
N ASP A 69 17.95 0.41 -17.18
CA ASP A 69 17.73 -0.43 -18.37
C ASP A 69 17.04 0.31 -19.53
N ASP A 70 16.14 1.27 -19.25
CA ASP A 70 15.65 2.24 -20.25
C ASP A 70 16.85 2.95 -20.92
N ILE A 71 17.88 3.32 -20.13
CA ILE A 71 19.11 3.97 -20.62
C ILE A 71 19.99 2.99 -21.42
N ARG A 72 20.31 1.81 -20.88
CA ARG A 72 21.14 0.79 -21.55
C ARG A 72 20.59 0.38 -22.92
N ASN A 73 19.27 0.27 -23.02
CA ASN A 73 18.58 -0.17 -24.24
C ASN A 73 18.24 1.00 -25.18
N ASN A 74 18.65 2.24 -24.86
CA ASN A 74 18.25 3.48 -25.55
C ASN A 74 16.73 3.51 -25.83
N PHE A 75 15.92 3.25 -24.81
CA PHE A 75 14.48 3.06 -24.95
C PHE A 75 13.81 4.28 -25.60
N ARG A 76 13.06 4.03 -26.68
CA ARG A 76 12.16 4.96 -27.35
C ARG A 76 10.79 4.32 -27.49
N PHE A 77 9.76 5.14 -27.66
CA PHE A 77 8.49 4.61 -28.16
C PHE A 77 8.68 4.06 -29.57
N LEU A 78 7.97 2.97 -29.88
CA LEU A 78 7.84 2.47 -31.23
C LEU A 78 7.16 3.54 -32.09
N SER A 79 7.55 3.70 -33.36
CA SER A 79 6.99 4.71 -34.26
C SER A 79 5.47 4.65 -34.42
N ALA A 80 4.89 3.45 -34.25
CA ALA A 80 3.45 3.18 -34.28
C ALA A 80 2.71 3.45 -32.95
N VAL A 81 3.42 3.78 -31.86
CA VAL A 81 2.83 4.00 -30.52
C VAL A 81 3.18 5.40 -30.04
N LYS A 82 2.23 6.33 -30.13
CA LYS A 82 2.37 7.71 -29.66
C LYS A 82 1.38 7.99 -28.52
N PRO A 83 1.69 8.91 -27.58
CA PRO A 83 0.76 9.29 -26.53
C PRO A 83 -0.34 10.21 -27.11
N LYS A 84 -1.41 9.61 -27.66
CA LYS A 84 -2.44 10.25 -28.49
C LYS A 84 -3.09 11.50 -27.89
N ASN A 85 -3.10 11.62 -26.57
CA ASN A 85 -3.58 12.80 -25.87
C ASN A 85 -2.87 14.10 -26.30
N PHE A 86 -1.62 14.01 -26.78
CA PHE A 86 -0.80 15.14 -27.21
C PHE A 86 -0.68 15.29 -28.74
N GLU A 87 -1.53 14.61 -29.54
CA GLU A 87 -1.60 14.87 -30.98
C GLU A 87 -1.95 16.35 -31.25
N GLY A 88 -1.21 17.00 -32.15
CA GLY A 88 -1.24 18.45 -32.38
C GLY A 88 -0.51 19.31 -31.33
N ALA A 89 -0.42 18.89 -30.07
CA ALA A 89 0.05 19.73 -28.95
C ALA A 89 1.56 20.10 -29.01
N PHE A 90 2.37 19.33 -29.74
CA PHE A 90 3.83 19.49 -29.80
C PHE A 90 4.39 19.51 -31.23
N GLU A 91 3.62 19.98 -32.21
CA GLU A 91 4.08 20.11 -33.59
C GLU A 91 5.38 20.94 -33.72
N GLY A 92 6.24 20.53 -34.65
CA GLY A 92 7.54 21.16 -34.91
C GLY A 92 8.64 20.90 -33.85
N LYS A 93 8.37 20.15 -32.78
CA LYS A 93 9.33 19.89 -31.68
C LYS A 93 9.87 18.46 -31.75
N ASP A 94 11.14 18.25 -31.38
CA ASP A 94 11.64 16.89 -31.14
C ASP A 94 10.84 16.25 -30.00
N CYS A 95 10.31 15.05 -30.25
CA CYS A 95 9.50 14.29 -29.30
C CYS A 95 10.19 12.97 -28.87
N SER A 96 11.53 12.94 -28.92
CA SER A 96 12.34 11.75 -28.64
C SER A 96 12.33 11.28 -27.18
N GLU A 97 11.91 12.10 -26.21
CA GLU A 97 11.68 11.70 -24.82
C GLU A 97 10.21 11.28 -24.62
N TYR A 98 9.96 9.98 -24.49
CA TYR A 98 8.62 9.42 -24.21
C TYR A 98 7.47 9.96 -25.09
N GLY A 99 7.75 10.33 -26.35
CA GLY A 99 6.74 10.78 -27.31
C GLY A 99 6.31 12.24 -27.15
N VAL A 100 7.04 13.04 -26.37
CA VAL A 100 6.81 14.46 -26.12
C VAL A 100 8.15 15.23 -26.09
N PRO A 101 8.16 16.57 -26.09
CA PRO A 101 9.40 17.33 -25.96
C PRO A 101 10.13 17.06 -24.65
N ALA A 102 11.46 17.00 -24.72
CA ALA A 102 12.31 16.76 -23.57
C ALA A 102 12.10 17.83 -22.49
N GLY A 103 11.88 17.42 -21.25
CA GLY A 103 11.53 18.33 -20.16
C GLY A 103 10.24 19.14 -20.37
N SER A 104 9.23 18.59 -21.08
CA SER A 104 7.91 19.22 -21.24
C SER A 104 7.07 19.26 -19.96
N ILE A 105 7.29 18.32 -19.04
CA ILE A 105 6.78 18.35 -17.66
C ILE A 105 7.43 19.54 -16.91
N ASP A 106 6.66 20.19 -16.04
CA ASP A 106 7.14 21.31 -15.24
C ASP A 106 7.75 20.86 -13.90
N PRO A 107 9.06 21.07 -13.66
CA PRO A 107 9.69 20.78 -12.37
C PRO A 107 9.39 21.84 -11.29
N SER A 108 8.78 22.99 -11.64
CA SER A 108 8.49 24.09 -10.71
C SER A 108 7.10 24.03 -10.06
N VAL A 109 6.38 22.91 -10.22
CA VAL A 109 5.07 22.67 -9.62
C VAL A 109 5.12 22.74 -8.08
N THR A 110 4.11 23.38 -7.49
CA THR A 110 3.99 23.58 -6.04
C THR A 110 2.58 23.22 -5.55
N TRP A 111 2.40 23.22 -4.22
CA TRP A 111 1.09 23.16 -3.58
C TRP A 111 0.11 24.29 -4.00
N ASN A 112 0.60 25.36 -4.64
CA ASN A 112 -0.25 26.44 -5.18
C ASN A 112 -0.89 26.08 -6.52
N ASP A 113 -0.34 25.12 -7.29
CA ASP A 113 -0.92 24.67 -8.55
C ASP A 113 -2.25 23.93 -8.34
N ILE A 114 -2.51 23.36 -7.15
CA ILE A 114 -3.84 22.85 -6.76
C ILE A 114 -4.90 23.98 -6.82
N SER A 115 -4.53 25.20 -6.44
CA SER A 115 -5.41 26.37 -6.52
C SER A 115 -5.61 26.87 -7.96
N TRP A 116 -4.71 26.52 -8.89
CA TRP A 116 -4.94 26.71 -10.34
C TRP A 116 -5.86 25.60 -10.89
N LEU A 117 -5.59 24.32 -10.61
CA LEU A 117 -6.44 23.20 -11.06
C LEU A 117 -7.90 23.37 -10.65
N ARG A 118 -8.17 23.86 -9.43
CA ARG A 118 -9.51 24.21 -8.93
C ARG A 118 -10.24 25.32 -9.72
N ARG A 119 -9.54 26.08 -10.57
CA ARG A 119 -10.13 27.04 -11.52
C ARG A 119 -10.34 26.43 -12.91
N VAL A 120 -9.68 25.31 -13.22
CA VAL A 120 -9.74 24.61 -14.50
C VAL A 120 -10.84 23.54 -14.52
N THR A 121 -11.09 22.86 -13.39
CA THR A 121 -12.02 21.72 -13.30
C THR A 121 -12.85 21.70 -12.02
N ARG A 122 -14.01 21.03 -12.08
CA ARG A 122 -14.83 20.70 -10.90
C ARG A 122 -14.66 19.24 -10.45
N LEU A 123 -13.80 18.45 -11.11
CA LEU A 123 -13.54 17.07 -10.73
C LEU A 123 -12.85 16.97 -9.36
N PRO A 124 -13.19 15.94 -8.55
CA PRO A 124 -12.44 15.59 -7.34
C PRO A 124 -10.94 15.47 -7.62
N LEU A 125 -10.12 16.16 -6.82
CA LEU A 125 -8.66 16.11 -6.94
C LEU A 125 -8.09 15.01 -6.03
N ILE A 126 -7.24 14.16 -6.58
CA ILE A 126 -6.54 13.09 -5.87
C ILE A 126 -5.03 13.27 -6.11
N ILE A 127 -4.21 13.29 -5.06
CA ILE A 127 -2.76 13.47 -5.21
C ILE A 127 -2.05 12.11 -5.16
N LYS A 128 -1.33 11.76 -6.23
CA LYS A 128 -0.52 10.55 -6.32
C LYS A 128 0.96 10.88 -6.11
N GLY A 129 1.63 10.09 -5.28
CA GLY A 129 3.08 10.18 -5.08
C GLY A 129 3.50 10.57 -3.65
N ILE A 130 2.53 10.67 -2.73
CA ILE A 130 2.78 11.03 -1.34
C ILE A 130 3.39 9.82 -0.60
N LEU A 131 4.42 10.08 0.20
CA LEU A 131 5.16 9.08 0.98
C LEU A 131 5.50 9.54 2.41
N THR A 132 5.04 10.72 2.83
CA THR A 132 5.32 11.32 4.14
C THR A 132 4.04 11.88 4.77
N LYS A 133 4.05 12.01 6.10
CA LYS A 133 3.08 12.79 6.86
C LYS A 133 2.90 14.22 6.34
N GLU A 134 3.99 14.96 6.16
CA GLU A 134 3.95 16.42 5.94
C GLU A 134 3.23 16.77 4.64
N ASP A 135 3.48 16.00 3.58
CA ASP A 135 2.78 16.18 2.30
C ASP A 135 1.31 15.71 2.38
N ALA A 136 0.96 14.80 3.28
CA ALA A 136 -0.43 14.43 3.54
C ALA A 136 -1.19 15.53 4.32
N GLU A 137 -0.54 16.18 5.31
CA GLU A 137 -1.07 17.36 6.00
C GLU A 137 -1.25 18.53 5.02
N LEU A 138 -0.28 18.76 4.13
CA LEU A 138 -0.39 19.76 3.07
C LEU A 138 -1.51 19.44 2.08
N ALA A 139 -1.66 18.20 1.63
CA ALA A 139 -2.77 17.77 0.77
C ALA A 139 -4.14 18.00 1.43
N MET A 140 -4.29 17.67 2.72
CA MET A 140 -5.51 17.98 3.48
C MET A 140 -5.75 19.50 3.59
N SER A 141 -4.71 20.30 3.87
CA SER A 141 -4.82 21.76 3.96
C SER A 141 -5.29 22.40 2.64
N ARG A 142 -4.94 21.80 1.50
CA ARG A 142 -5.38 22.20 0.17
C ARG A 142 -6.72 21.58 -0.25
N GLY A 143 -7.37 20.82 0.63
CA GLY A 143 -8.73 20.31 0.45
C GLY A 143 -8.91 19.41 -0.77
N VAL A 144 -7.96 18.50 -1.00
CA VAL A 144 -8.10 17.42 -1.99
C VAL A 144 -9.07 16.36 -1.49
N GLN A 145 -9.54 15.46 -2.36
CA GLN A 145 -10.54 14.44 -2.03
C GLN A 145 -9.89 13.08 -1.69
N GLY A 146 -8.62 12.89 -2.05
CA GLY A 146 -7.84 11.74 -1.59
C GLY A 146 -6.36 11.77 -1.95
N ILE A 147 -5.64 10.76 -1.47
CA ILE A 147 -4.20 10.53 -1.67
C ILE A 147 -4.00 9.11 -2.23
N ILE A 148 -3.15 8.94 -3.23
CA ILE A 148 -2.57 7.64 -3.61
C ILE A 148 -1.14 7.58 -3.08
N VAL A 149 -0.94 6.80 -2.02
CA VAL A 149 0.38 6.48 -1.47
C VAL A 149 1.15 5.66 -2.51
N SER A 150 2.25 6.20 -3.02
CA SER A 150 2.94 5.67 -4.20
C SER A 150 4.39 6.13 -4.25
N ASN A 151 5.31 5.20 -4.50
CA ASN A 151 6.70 5.48 -4.88
C ASN A 151 6.92 5.36 -6.40
N HIS A 152 5.87 5.66 -7.18
CA HIS A 152 5.75 5.38 -8.61
C HIS A 152 5.99 3.90 -8.97
N GLY A 153 5.75 2.99 -8.02
CA GLY A 153 6.09 1.57 -8.13
C GLY A 153 7.60 1.32 -8.30
N GLY A 154 8.46 2.13 -7.66
CA GLY A 154 9.92 2.04 -7.74
C GLY A 154 10.47 2.44 -9.11
N ARG A 155 10.02 3.58 -9.65
CA ARG A 155 10.46 4.12 -10.97
C ARG A 155 11.02 5.56 -10.91
N GLN A 156 11.03 6.17 -9.73
CA GLN A 156 11.36 7.57 -9.50
C GLN A 156 12.57 7.71 -8.56
N LEU A 157 12.36 8.05 -7.28
CA LEU A 157 13.44 8.10 -6.28
C LEU A 157 13.83 6.68 -5.84
N ASP A 158 15.08 6.28 -6.11
CA ASP A 158 15.68 5.04 -5.63
C ASP A 158 15.99 5.17 -4.12
N GLY A 159 15.83 4.10 -3.34
CA GLY A 159 15.95 4.12 -1.87
C GLY A 159 14.78 4.75 -1.10
N ALA A 160 13.72 5.22 -1.78
CA ALA A 160 12.47 5.63 -1.13
C ALA A 160 11.76 4.43 -0.43
N PRO A 161 10.96 4.66 0.62
CA PRO A 161 10.29 3.58 1.36
C PRO A 161 9.32 2.78 0.47
N ALA A 162 8.97 1.57 0.91
CA ALA A 162 7.85 0.85 0.31
C ALA A 162 6.55 1.58 0.65
N SER A 163 5.66 1.70 -0.33
CA SER A 163 4.40 2.45 -0.18
C SER A 163 3.47 1.85 0.89
N ILE A 164 3.59 0.55 1.19
CA ILE A 164 2.85 -0.12 2.28
C ILE A 164 3.34 0.29 3.68
N ASP A 165 4.60 0.68 3.82
CA ASP A 165 5.17 1.16 5.10
C ASP A 165 4.75 2.62 5.33
N ALA A 166 4.88 3.46 4.30
CA ALA A 166 4.44 4.86 4.30
C ALA A 166 2.91 5.02 4.50
N LEU A 167 2.12 4.01 4.10
CA LEU A 167 0.67 4.01 4.26
C LEU A 167 0.25 4.20 5.72
N VAL A 168 0.95 3.59 6.68
CA VAL A 168 0.58 3.59 8.10
C VAL A 168 0.56 5.00 8.67
N GLU A 169 1.61 5.78 8.38
CA GLU A 169 1.73 7.17 8.83
C GLU A 169 0.70 8.08 8.14
N ILE A 170 0.50 7.91 6.83
CA ILE A 170 -0.43 8.72 6.04
C ILE A 170 -1.89 8.47 6.47
N VAL A 171 -2.28 7.23 6.75
CA VAL A 171 -3.62 6.90 7.27
C VAL A 171 -3.83 7.46 8.67
N ALA A 172 -2.83 7.34 9.55
CA ALA A 172 -2.88 7.92 10.90
C ALA A 172 -2.98 9.46 10.86
N THR A 173 -2.34 10.11 9.89
CA THR A 173 -2.38 11.55 9.66
C THR A 173 -3.73 12.01 9.11
N VAL A 174 -4.33 11.24 8.20
CA VAL A 174 -5.58 11.59 7.52
C VAL A 174 -6.82 11.38 8.38
N GLU A 175 -6.81 10.44 9.34
CA GLU A 175 -7.92 10.19 10.27
C GLU A 175 -9.30 9.99 9.60
N ASN A 176 -9.32 9.42 8.38
CA ASN A 176 -10.50 9.26 7.51
C ASN A 176 -11.15 10.57 6.99
N LYS A 177 -10.48 11.72 7.09
CA LYS A 177 -10.99 13.02 6.59
C LYS A 177 -11.05 13.10 5.06
N ILE A 178 -10.17 12.36 4.38
CA ILE A 178 -10.13 12.19 2.91
C ILE A 178 -9.85 10.72 2.58
N ASP A 179 -10.07 10.31 1.33
CA ASP A 179 -9.78 8.92 0.92
C ASP A 179 -8.27 8.66 0.82
N VAL A 180 -7.77 7.58 1.44
CA VAL A 180 -6.41 7.08 1.20
C VAL A 180 -6.48 5.84 0.32
N TYR A 181 -5.63 5.78 -0.70
CA TYR A 181 -5.45 4.64 -1.61
C TYR A 181 -3.97 4.27 -1.70
N LEU A 182 -3.67 3.07 -2.21
CA LEU A 182 -2.29 2.57 -2.33
C LEU A 182 -1.98 2.10 -3.77
N ASP A 183 -0.78 2.40 -4.27
CA ASP A 183 -0.16 1.64 -5.37
C ASP A 183 1.26 1.16 -5.00
N GLY A 184 1.89 0.39 -5.89
CA GLY A 184 3.18 -0.25 -5.63
C GLY A 184 3.01 -1.57 -4.84
N GLY A 185 4.01 -2.46 -4.93
CA GLY A 185 3.98 -3.75 -4.22
C GLY A 185 2.97 -4.79 -4.74
N ILE A 186 1.66 -4.51 -4.70
CA ILE A 186 0.54 -5.46 -4.86
C ILE A 186 0.74 -6.50 -5.97
N ARG A 187 0.87 -7.79 -5.61
CA ARG A 187 0.88 -8.92 -6.56
C ARG A 187 -0.12 -10.02 -6.20
N THR A 188 -0.50 -10.14 -4.94
CA THR A 188 -1.41 -11.18 -4.43
C THR A 188 -2.64 -10.58 -3.78
N GLY A 189 -3.70 -11.37 -3.67
CA GLY A 189 -4.88 -11.02 -2.87
C GLY A 189 -4.57 -10.78 -1.38
N SER A 190 -3.48 -11.38 -0.86
CA SER A 190 -3.03 -11.11 0.51
C SER A 190 -2.51 -9.67 0.68
N ASP A 191 -1.94 -9.07 -0.36
CA ASP A 191 -1.42 -7.70 -0.34
C ASP A 191 -2.57 -6.68 -0.35
N VAL A 192 -3.63 -6.99 -1.11
CA VAL A 192 -4.89 -6.23 -1.09
C VAL A 192 -5.48 -6.22 0.33
N LEU A 193 -5.51 -7.38 1.00
CA LEU A 193 -6.00 -7.49 2.38
C LEU A 193 -5.14 -6.71 3.38
N LYS A 194 -3.81 -6.76 3.28
CA LYS A 194 -2.89 -5.98 4.14
C LYS A 194 -3.13 -4.48 3.99
N ALA A 195 -3.23 -3.98 2.75
CA ALA A 195 -3.46 -2.57 2.48
C ALA A 195 -4.81 -2.07 3.04
N LEU A 196 -5.89 -2.85 2.85
CA LEU A 196 -7.20 -2.56 3.44
C LEU A 196 -7.17 -2.61 4.99
N ALA A 197 -6.46 -3.57 5.57
CA ALA A 197 -6.29 -3.69 7.03
C ALA A 197 -5.53 -2.51 7.65
N LEU A 198 -4.60 -1.90 6.89
CA LEU A 198 -3.87 -0.68 7.25
C LEU A 198 -4.61 0.61 6.87
N GLY A 199 -5.85 0.53 6.35
CA GLY A 199 -6.73 1.68 6.14
C GLY A 199 -6.73 2.29 4.72
N ALA A 200 -6.06 1.70 3.74
CA ALA A 200 -6.28 2.09 2.34
C ALA A 200 -7.69 1.66 1.89
N LYS A 201 -8.49 2.57 1.34
CA LYS A 201 -9.86 2.33 0.87
C LYS A 201 -9.93 1.43 -0.37
N CYS A 202 -8.89 1.49 -1.22
CA CYS A 202 -8.65 0.53 -2.29
C CYS A 202 -7.17 0.54 -2.71
N VAL A 203 -6.78 -0.39 -3.59
CA VAL A 203 -5.44 -0.47 -4.16
C VAL A 203 -5.47 -0.44 -5.69
N PHE A 204 -4.40 0.05 -6.30
CA PHE A 204 -4.21 0.09 -7.75
C PHE A 204 -3.08 -0.84 -8.20
N ILE A 205 -3.29 -1.53 -9.32
CA ILE A 205 -2.28 -2.39 -9.96
C ILE A 205 -1.76 -1.75 -11.26
N GLY A 206 -0.43 -1.67 -11.38
CA GLY A 206 0.25 -1.24 -12.60
C GLY A 206 0.75 -2.43 -13.40
N ARG A 207 2.01 -2.85 -13.14
CA ARG A 207 2.70 -3.96 -13.82
C ARG A 207 1.83 -5.21 -14.09
N PRO A 208 1.07 -5.79 -13.12
CA PRO A 208 0.26 -6.97 -13.38
C PRO A 208 -0.79 -6.80 -14.49
N ALA A 209 -1.39 -5.61 -14.62
CA ALA A 209 -2.36 -5.33 -15.67
C ALA A 209 -1.69 -5.34 -17.06
N ILE A 210 -0.50 -4.76 -17.18
CA ILE A 210 0.31 -4.79 -18.41
C ILE A 210 0.73 -6.23 -18.76
N TRP A 211 1.04 -7.06 -17.76
CA TRP A 211 1.40 -8.47 -17.99
C TRP A 211 0.21 -9.29 -18.50
N GLY A 212 -1.00 -9.01 -17.99
CA GLY A 212 -2.24 -9.57 -18.55
C GLY A 212 -2.47 -9.15 -20.00
N LEU A 213 -2.33 -7.86 -20.32
CA LEU A 213 -2.43 -7.33 -21.69
C LEU A 213 -1.39 -7.97 -22.63
N ALA A 214 -0.15 -8.16 -22.18
CA ALA A 214 0.90 -8.80 -22.95
C ALA A 214 0.68 -10.31 -23.18
N TYR A 215 0.01 -10.99 -22.25
CA TYR A 215 -0.32 -12.42 -22.39
C TYR A 215 -1.44 -12.67 -23.39
N LYS A 216 -2.58 -11.95 -23.27
CA LYS A 216 -3.75 -12.17 -24.15
C LYS A 216 -4.72 -10.97 -24.19
N GLY A 217 -4.19 -9.76 -24.28
CA GLY A 217 -4.99 -8.53 -24.37
C GLY A 217 -6.01 -8.40 -23.23
N GLU A 218 -7.25 -8.03 -23.58
CA GLU A 218 -8.34 -7.87 -22.62
C GLU A 218 -8.61 -9.15 -21.81
N GLU A 219 -8.56 -10.34 -22.43
CA GLU A 219 -8.79 -11.61 -21.73
C GLU A 219 -7.69 -11.90 -20.69
N GLY A 220 -6.43 -11.62 -21.04
CA GLY A 220 -5.32 -11.78 -20.10
C GLY A 220 -5.39 -10.78 -18.94
N LEU A 221 -5.81 -9.54 -19.19
CA LEU A 221 -6.08 -8.56 -18.13
C LEU A 221 -7.25 -9.00 -17.24
N ARG A 222 -8.34 -9.51 -17.84
CA ARG A 222 -9.51 -10.04 -17.12
C ARG A 222 -9.10 -11.19 -16.18
N LYS A 223 -8.31 -12.13 -16.69
CA LYS A 223 -7.74 -13.25 -15.92
C LYS A 223 -6.87 -12.79 -14.74
N VAL A 224 -6.05 -11.75 -14.90
CA VAL A 224 -5.27 -11.17 -13.78
C VAL A 224 -6.18 -10.57 -12.71
N LEU A 225 -7.25 -9.86 -13.11
CA LEU A 225 -8.23 -9.30 -12.17
C LEU A 225 -9.05 -10.38 -11.46
N GLU A 226 -9.35 -11.49 -12.14
CA GLU A 226 -10.05 -12.65 -11.57
C GLU A 226 -9.19 -13.41 -10.55
N ILE A 227 -7.91 -13.65 -10.87
CA ILE A 227 -6.94 -14.27 -9.93
C ILE A 227 -6.83 -13.42 -8.66
N LEU A 228 -6.56 -12.11 -8.78
CA LEU A 228 -6.44 -11.21 -7.63
C LEU A 228 -7.72 -11.15 -6.80
N LYS A 229 -8.90 -11.19 -7.44
CA LYS A 229 -10.20 -11.22 -6.76
C LYS A 229 -10.41 -12.51 -5.96
N GLU A 230 -10.08 -13.68 -6.51
CA GLU A 230 -10.28 -14.95 -5.82
C GLU A 230 -9.23 -15.19 -4.73
N GLU A 231 -7.98 -14.81 -4.94
CA GLU A 231 -6.96 -14.78 -3.87
C GLU A 231 -7.36 -13.85 -2.73
N PHE A 232 -7.94 -12.68 -3.04
CA PHE A 232 -8.38 -11.71 -2.04
C PHE A 232 -9.58 -12.25 -1.25
N ARG A 233 -10.57 -12.85 -1.94
CA ARG A 233 -11.70 -13.54 -1.31
C ARG A 233 -11.25 -14.69 -0.39
N LEU A 234 -10.26 -15.48 -0.83
CA LEU A 234 -9.68 -16.55 -0.01
C LEU A 234 -8.94 -15.98 1.21
N SER A 235 -8.12 -14.94 1.01
CA SER A 235 -7.40 -14.26 2.08
C SER A 235 -8.36 -13.69 3.13
N MET A 236 -9.45 -13.05 2.70
CA MET A 236 -10.52 -12.60 3.60
C MET A 236 -11.16 -13.74 4.38
N ALA A 237 -11.54 -14.83 3.71
CA ALA A 237 -12.20 -15.97 4.34
C ALA A 237 -11.31 -16.64 5.41
N LEU A 238 -10.03 -16.83 5.10
CA LEU A 238 -9.04 -17.37 6.05
C LEU A 238 -8.74 -16.40 7.22
N ALA A 239 -8.91 -15.09 7.00
CA ALA A 239 -8.82 -14.07 8.04
C ALA A 239 -10.15 -13.81 8.80
N GLY A 240 -11.17 -14.65 8.61
CA GLY A 240 -12.49 -14.52 9.27
C GLY A 240 -13.32 -13.32 8.83
N LYS A 241 -12.99 -12.68 7.69
CA LYS A 241 -13.62 -11.45 7.18
C LYS A 241 -14.71 -11.77 6.16
N SER A 242 -15.97 -11.57 6.54
CA SER A 242 -17.14 -11.73 5.65
C SER A 242 -17.34 -10.57 4.65
N SER A 243 -16.80 -9.39 4.93
CA SER A 243 -16.82 -8.23 4.03
C SER A 243 -15.56 -7.38 4.19
N PRO A 244 -15.09 -6.70 3.12
CA PRO A 244 -13.84 -5.92 3.14
C PRO A 244 -13.94 -4.63 3.98
N PHE A 245 -15.15 -4.22 4.35
CA PHE A 245 -15.44 -3.04 5.16
C PHE A 245 -16.02 -3.38 6.56
N SER A 246 -16.01 -4.66 6.95
CA SER A 246 -16.28 -5.03 8.35
C SER A 246 -15.19 -4.44 9.25
N HIS A 247 -15.59 -3.86 10.40
CA HIS A 247 -14.79 -3.03 11.32
C HIS A 247 -13.30 -3.40 11.43
N PRO A 248 -12.40 -2.42 11.62
CA PRO A 248 -10.95 -2.63 11.65
C PRO A 248 -10.54 -3.79 12.56
N PHE A 249 -9.42 -4.44 12.24
CA PHE A 249 -8.97 -5.68 12.89
C PHE A 249 -8.83 -5.53 14.42
N SER A 250 -9.92 -5.83 15.13
CA SER A 250 -10.00 -5.88 16.59
C SER A 250 -9.27 -7.12 17.10
N ASN A 251 -7.94 -7.10 17.01
CA ASN A 251 -7.07 -8.10 17.61
C ASN A 251 -7.17 -8.07 19.15
N THR A 252 -7.78 -7.03 19.72
CA THR A 252 -8.55 -7.12 20.96
C THR A 252 -9.76 -8.05 20.78
N LEU A 253 -9.54 -9.35 20.95
CA LEU A 253 -10.48 -10.12 21.74
C LEU A 253 -10.56 -9.44 23.11
N PRO A 254 -11.74 -9.07 23.63
CA PRO A 254 -11.84 -8.54 24.99
C PRO A 254 -11.36 -9.61 25.97
N CYS A 255 -10.40 -9.24 26.82
CA CYS A 255 -9.77 -10.13 27.80
C CYS A 255 -10.82 -10.49 28.88
N GLY A 256 -11.58 -11.55 28.61
CA GLY A 256 -12.79 -11.92 29.34
C GLY A 256 -13.84 -12.68 28.53
N ALA A 257 -13.75 -12.72 27.19
CA ALA A 257 -14.69 -13.46 26.33
C ALA A 257 -14.35 -14.95 26.11
N LEU A 258 -13.44 -15.53 26.91
CA LEU A 258 -13.36 -16.98 27.06
C LEU A 258 -14.37 -17.42 28.14
N PRO A 259 -15.16 -18.48 27.92
CA PRO A 259 -15.99 -19.05 28.98
C PRO A 259 -15.12 -19.39 30.19
N GLN A 260 -15.49 -18.86 31.36
CA GLN A 260 -14.89 -19.29 32.62
C GLN A 260 -15.12 -20.81 32.76
N PRO A 261 -14.10 -21.62 33.01
CA PRO A 261 -14.32 -23.02 33.37
C PRO A 261 -15.19 -23.07 34.64
N PRO A 262 -16.08 -24.06 34.78
CA PRO A 262 -16.97 -24.14 35.94
C PRO A 262 -16.16 -24.15 37.24
N LEU A 263 -16.60 -23.36 38.23
CA LEU A 263 -15.95 -23.23 39.53
C LEU A 263 -16.00 -24.57 40.29
N ILE A 264 -14.94 -25.36 40.15
CA ILE A 264 -14.69 -26.51 41.03
C ILE A 264 -14.34 -25.96 42.41
N SER A 265 -15.08 -26.38 43.43
CA SER A 265 -14.92 -25.90 44.81
C SER A 265 -13.51 -26.20 45.34
N PRO A 266 -12.83 -25.26 46.01
CA PRO A 266 -11.44 -25.42 46.43
C PRO A 266 -11.30 -26.31 47.66
N LEU A 267 -11.14 -27.62 47.44
CA LEU A 267 -10.52 -28.51 48.42
C LEU A 267 -9.01 -28.58 48.16
N LEU A 268 -8.24 -28.22 49.20
CA LEU A 268 -6.76 -28.09 49.22
C LEU A 268 -6.23 -26.92 48.37
N GLY A 269 -5.58 -25.96 49.04
CA GLY A 269 -5.21 -24.67 48.44
C GLY A 269 -3.75 -24.56 48.01
N HIS A 270 -3.53 -24.15 46.77
CA HIS A 270 -2.29 -23.52 46.30
C HIS A 270 -2.64 -22.33 45.39
N PRO A 271 -1.91 -21.19 45.46
CA PRO A 271 -2.18 -20.04 44.62
C PRO A 271 -1.67 -20.27 43.18
N LEU A 272 -2.59 -20.49 42.24
CA LEU A 272 -2.28 -20.49 40.81
C LEU A 272 -2.03 -19.05 40.34
N GLY A 273 -0.79 -18.76 39.96
CA GLY A 273 -0.39 -17.44 39.45
C GLY A 273 -1.03 -17.14 38.08
N SER A 274 -1.59 -15.93 37.93
CA SER A 274 -2.18 -15.48 36.68
C SER A 274 -1.10 -15.07 35.67
N TYR A 275 -0.94 -15.82 34.59
CA TYR A 275 -0.02 -15.49 33.49
C TYR A 275 -0.65 -14.46 32.55
N CYS A 276 0.08 -13.38 32.23
CA CYS A 276 -0.37 -12.32 31.33
C CYS A 276 0.55 -12.24 30.10
N CYS A 277 0.04 -12.62 28.93
CA CYS A 277 0.74 -12.50 27.65
C CYS A 277 0.40 -11.17 26.98
N CYS A 278 1.23 -10.14 27.18
CA CYS A 278 1.10 -8.87 26.45
C CYS A 278 1.80 -8.93 25.08
N PRO A 279 1.10 -8.65 23.95
CA PRO A 279 1.73 -8.24 22.71
C PRO A 279 2.40 -6.86 22.88
N TRP A 280 3.29 -6.49 21.94
CA TRP A 280 3.94 -5.18 21.94
C TRP A 280 2.93 -4.02 21.83
N SER A 281 2.66 -3.39 22.97
CA SER A 281 2.06 -2.06 23.08
C SER A 281 2.73 -1.33 24.24
N LEU A 282 3.13 -0.08 24.02
CA LEU A 282 3.76 0.74 25.05
C LEU A 282 2.73 1.12 26.12
N SER A 283 3.19 1.25 27.38
CA SER A 283 2.40 1.58 28.58
C SER A 283 1.43 0.50 29.13
N CYS A 284 1.98 -0.60 29.63
CA CYS A 284 1.33 -1.36 30.72
C CYS A 284 1.62 -0.67 32.08
N PRO A 285 0.61 -0.20 32.84
CA PRO A 285 0.84 0.51 34.11
C PRO A 285 1.29 -0.38 35.27
N LEU A 286 1.28 -1.71 35.10
CA LEU A 286 1.65 -2.69 36.13
C LEU A 286 3.11 -3.17 36.03
N CYS A 287 3.90 -2.62 35.11
CA CYS A 287 5.28 -3.06 34.86
C CYS A 287 6.30 -1.93 35.08
N PRO A 288 7.03 -1.91 36.22
CA PRO A 288 8.12 -0.97 36.44
C PRO A 288 9.27 -1.22 35.45
N LYS A 289 9.60 -0.21 34.63
CA LYS A 289 10.53 -0.35 33.49
C LYS A 289 11.97 -0.74 33.86
N GLU A 290 12.34 -0.64 35.13
CA GLU A 290 13.73 -0.70 35.62
C GLU A 290 14.25 -2.12 35.93
N ARG A 291 13.46 -3.18 35.67
CA ARG A 291 13.84 -4.58 35.97
C ARG A 291 13.85 -5.53 34.75
N CYS A 292 14.00 -4.97 33.56
CA CYS A 292 14.12 -5.72 32.31
C CYS A 292 15.59 -6.01 31.98
N LEU A 293 16.02 -7.27 32.11
CA LEU A 293 17.36 -7.69 31.67
C LEU A 293 17.34 -8.16 30.21
N LEU A 294 18.34 -7.68 29.45
CA LEU A 294 18.60 -8.07 28.06
C LEU A 294 19.33 -9.41 28.01
N THR A 295 18.81 -10.35 27.20
CA THR A 295 19.53 -11.58 26.85
C THR A 295 19.64 -11.73 25.33
N LEU A 296 20.77 -12.30 24.91
CA LEU A 296 21.10 -12.60 23.52
C LEU A 296 20.91 -14.09 23.25
N SER A 297 20.34 -14.42 22.10
CA SER A 297 20.34 -15.77 21.54
C SER A 297 20.62 -15.72 20.04
N HIS A 298 20.93 -16.87 19.42
CA HIS A 298 21.21 -17.00 17.99
C HIS A 298 20.04 -16.62 17.03
N ARG A 299 18.91 -16.10 17.54
CA ARG A 299 17.81 -15.57 16.73
C ARG A 299 17.37 -14.14 17.10
N GLY A 300 18.12 -13.45 17.97
CA GLY A 300 17.88 -12.04 18.29
C GLY A 300 17.90 -11.71 19.78
N LEU A 301 17.65 -10.43 20.07
CA LEU A 301 17.56 -9.85 21.41
C LEU A 301 16.17 -10.06 22.02
N GLY A 302 16.14 -10.42 23.30
CA GLY A 302 14.91 -10.53 24.09
C GLY A 302 15.04 -9.86 25.46
N LEU A 303 13.89 -9.50 26.04
CA LEU A 303 13.78 -9.08 27.44
C LEU A 303 13.03 -10.14 28.23
N VAL A 304 13.55 -10.47 29.43
CA VAL A 304 12.90 -11.38 30.37
C VAL A 304 12.75 -10.67 31.72
N CYS A 305 11.57 -10.75 32.31
CA CYS A 305 11.29 -10.19 33.64
C CYS A 305 11.37 -11.28 34.72
N PRO A 306 12.39 -11.27 35.60
CA PRO A 306 12.43 -12.14 36.76
C PRO A 306 11.63 -11.53 37.92
N PHE A 307 10.69 -12.28 38.50
CA PHE A 307 10.10 -12.00 39.81
C PHE A 307 10.51 -13.08 40.81
N PRO A 308 10.91 -12.74 42.04
CA PRO A 308 11.38 -13.71 43.03
C PRO A 308 10.21 -14.45 43.69
N THR A 309 10.19 -15.78 43.58
CA THR A 309 9.32 -16.64 44.39
C THR A 309 9.89 -16.76 45.81
N ALA A 310 9.22 -16.18 46.79
CA ALA A 310 9.67 -16.25 48.18
C ALA A 310 9.14 -17.52 48.89
N ARG A 311 10.03 -18.49 49.17
CA ARG A 311 10.02 -19.20 50.47
C ARG A 311 11.32 -19.98 50.78
N ALA A 312 11.60 -19.97 52.07
CA ALA A 312 12.61 -20.71 52.85
C ALA A 312 13.26 -21.97 52.25
N GLY A 313 14.60 -21.94 52.22
CA GLY A 313 15.46 -23.10 52.56
C GLY A 313 15.72 -24.13 51.46
N GLY A 314 16.97 -24.20 50.99
CA GLY A 314 17.46 -25.29 50.14
C GLY A 314 18.20 -24.81 48.89
N LEU A 315 19.27 -25.55 48.55
CA LEU A 315 20.16 -25.31 47.42
C LEU A 315 19.42 -25.16 46.08
N ALA A 316 19.90 -24.26 45.22
CA ALA A 316 19.28 -23.97 43.93
C ALA A 316 19.47 -25.10 42.91
N GLY A 317 18.38 -25.48 42.22
CA GLY A 317 18.40 -26.36 41.05
C GLY A 317 17.54 -25.77 39.93
N TRP A 318 18.05 -25.74 38.71
CA TRP A 318 17.32 -25.26 37.54
C TRP A 318 16.58 -26.42 36.85
N ALA A 319 15.25 -26.41 36.86
CA ALA A 319 14.41 -27.43 36.24
C ALA A 319 13.51 -26.81 35.13
N PRO A 320 13.74 -27.12 33.84
CA PRO A 320 12.97 -26.54 32.74
C PRO A 320 11.80 -27.44 32.29
N LEU A 321 10.56 -27.10 32.67
CA LEU A 321 9.33 -27.71 32.16
C LEU A 321 8.16 -26.70 32.12
N PRO A 322 7.17 -26.85 31.23
CA PRO A 322 7.23 -27.44 29.89
C PRO A 322 6.76 -26.46 28.79
N ALA A 323 7.46 -26.42 27.65
CA ALA A 323 7.00 -25.65 26.50
C ALA A 323 5.92 -26.42 25.71
N CYS A 324 4.75 -25.81 25.50
CA CYS A 324 3.69 -26.37 24.66
C CYS A 324 4.05 -26.28 23.17
N PHE A 325 4.68 -27.33 22.64
CA PHE A 325 4.93 -27.48 21.20
C PHE A 325 3.82 -28.28 20.52
N LEU A 326 3.25 -27.73 19.44
CA LEU A 326 2.64 -28.51 18.36
C LEU A 326 3.67 -28.69 17.25
N THR A 327 3.77 -29.90 16.70
CA THR A 327 4.87 -30.30 15.82
C THR A 327 4.49 -30.32 14.34
N PRO A 328 5.37 -29.86 13.42
CA PRO A 328 5.28 -30.20 12.00
C PRO A 328 5.81 -31.63 11.80
N ARG A 329 5.01 -32.52 11.20
CA ARG A 329 5.36 -33.95 11.05
C ARG A 329 5.84 -34.28 9.64
N SER A 330 7.14 -34.15 9.39
CA SER A 330 7.85 -34.87 8.32
C SER A 330 9.31 -35.11 8.73
N LEU A 331 9.62 -36.38 9.00
CA LEU A 331 10.96 -36.93 9.15
C LEU A 331 11.55 -37.10 7.72
N GLN A 332 12.85 -37.27 7.43
CA GLN A 332 14.10 -37.51 8.18
C GLN A 332 15.30 -37.12 7.24
N LEU A 333 16.62 -37.34 7.41
CA LEU A 333 17.52 -38.05 8.35
C LEU A 333 18.88 -37.26 8.41
N LEU A 334 19.65 -37.48 9.49
CA LEU A 334 21.13 -37.39 9.64
C LEU A 334 21.98 -36.31 8.92
N ALA A 335 22.57 -35.44 9.76
CA ALA A 335 23.99 -35.09 9.74
C ALA A 335 24.79 -36.16 10.54
N THR A 336 26.13 -36.35 10.49
CA THR A 336 27.24 -35.70 9.75
C THR A 336 28.48 -36.63 9.76
N SER A 337 29.49 -36.29 8.94
CA SER A 337 30.94 -36.60 9.10
C SER A 337 31.43 -38.05 9.28
N THR A 338 32.38 -38.44 8.43
CA THR A 338 33.42 -39.44 8.72
C THR A 338 34.48 -38.91 9.70
N PRO A 339 35.20 -39.77 10.45
CA PRO A 339 34.85 -41.11 10.93
C PRO A 339 34.43 -41.12 12.42
#